data_AF-A0A7S4RXW9-F1
#
_entry.id   AF-A0A7S4RXW9-F1
#
_cell.length_a   1.000
_cell.length_b   1.000
_cell.length_c   1.000
_cell.angle_alpha   90.00
_cell.angle_beta   90.00
_cell.angle_gamma   90.00
#
_symmetry.space_group_name_H-M   'P 1'
#
loop_
_entity.id
_entity.type
_entity.pdbx_description
1 polymer ?
#
loop_
_entity_poly.entity_id
_entity_poly.type
_entity_poly.pdbx_seq_one_letter_code
_entity_poly.pdbx_strand_id
1 'polypeptide(L)'
;EYITSSPSQLEVEGDCLGVDPVTFRKPIIADTSCAVGYLNELNFADVVHVNLANIGPDRGAANMRYHKVAVVGAEAVDLVIQVPPGSLYDPVNPLANGHYEHFGIVNQMPGNTTSFLARFVRSGTDVPFRMHKVNITFVDIDKPSFRITNELVVRGFKTFFYPSGDTSKLILNQRGVYGTSFTSSEVNVPDPIDLAHMTPEQREAAVTFSFEDAFQFTFDLTVTILGNTSEQIEQAFMFGGYFCNSPAPTGKIGPSVPMASGPGFDRAEGRRLEGDKFCPVGYYRDSLILFHCHGGEGSIAFT
;
A
#
# COMPACT_ATOMS: atom_id res chain seq x y z
N GLU A 1 5.48 7.81 28.26
CA GLU A 1 6.22 6.66 28.82
C GLU A 1 7.67 6.75 28.43
N TYR A 2 8.58 6.64 29.39
CA TYR A 2 10.02 6.59 29.18
C TYR A 2 10.43 5.12 29.07
N ILE A 3 11.33 4.78 28.16
CA ILE A 3 12.00 3.47 28.16
C ILE A 3 13.35 3.68 28.84
N THR A 4 13.54 3.03 29.99
CA THR A 4 14.87 2.86 30.58
C THR A 4 15.42 1.53 30.09
N SER A 5 16.47 1.56 29.28
CA SER A 5 17.24 0.34 28.98
C SER A 5 17.89 -0.14 30.28
N SER A 6 17.78 -1.43 30.58
CA SER A 6 18.58 -2.04 31.65
C SER A 6 20.08 -1.86 31.32
N PRO A 7 20.95 -1.61 32.32
CA PRO A 7 22.37 -1.43 32.05
C PRO A 7 22.95 -2.76 31.58
N SER A 8 23.30 -2.85 30.30
CA SER A 8 24.21 -3.88 29.80
C SER A 8 25.61 -3.52 30.26
N GLN A 9 26.21 -4.34 31.12
CA GLN A 9 27.64 -4.23 31.45
C GLN A 9 28.46 -4.50 30.18
N LEU A 10 29.02 -3.44 29.62
CA LEU A 10 30.11 -3.56 28.65
C LEU A 10 31.40 -3.32 29.46
N GLU A 11 32.12 -4.39 29.80
CA GLU A 11 33.48 -4.24 30.32
C GLU A 11 34.37 -3.78 29.17
N VAL A 12 34.86 -2.55 29.28
CA VAL A 12 36.00 -2.03 28.54
C VAL A 12 37.04 -1.70 29.60
N GLU A 13 38.23 -2.28 29.50
CA GLU A 13 39.37 -1.93 30.37
C GLU A 13 39.62 -0.41 30.31
N GLY A 14 39.31 0.29 31.39
CA GLY A 14 39.51 1.73 31.55
C GLY A 14 38.35 2.40 32.29
N ASP A 15 38.63 2.84 33.53
CA ASP A 15 37.81 3.59 34.47
C ASP A 15 36.48 4.20 33.97
N CYS A 16 35.36 3.66 34.47
CA CYS A 16 34.02 4.24 34.32
C CYS A 16 33.80 5.36 35.35
N LEU A 17 34.00 6.61 34.95
CA LEU A 17 33.48 7.77 35.70
C LEU A 17 32.00 7.96 35.36
N GLY A 18 31.09 7.44 36.19
CA GLY A 18 29.68 7.85 36.30
C GLY A 18 28.81 7.66 35.04
N VAL A 19 27.88 6.71 35.08
CA VAL A 19 26.89 6.55 34.02
C VAL A 19 25.71 7.50 34.31
N ASP A 20 25.70 8.67 33.71
CA ASP A 20 24.51 9.52 33.75
C ASP A 20 23.40 8.86 32.91
N PRO A 21 22.19 8.63 33.46
CA PRO A 21 21.09 8.05 32.71
C PRO A 21 20.64 9.02 31.62
N VAL A 22 20.95 8.69 30.36
CA VAL A 22 20.44 9.43 29.21
C VAL A 22 18.94 9.17 29.11
N THR A 23 18.15 10.20 29.43
CA THR A 23 16.69 10.11 29.32
C THR A 23 16.28 10.51 27.91
N PHE A 24 16.03 9.54 27.05
CA PHE A 24 15.42 9.82 25.76
C PHE A 24 13.95 10.18 25.97
N ARG A 25 13.55 11.38 25.53
CA ARG A 25 12.12 11.63 25.30
C ARG A 25 11.71 10.66 24.20
N LYS A 26 10.74 9.79 24.47
CA LYS A 26 10.02 9.07 23.41
C LYS A 26 9.61 10.16 22.41
N PRO A 27 10.05 10.12 21.14
CA PRO A 27 9.58 11.06 20.15
C PRO A 27 8.07 11.04 20.23
N ILE A 28 7.45 12.22 20.26
CA ILE A 28 6.02 12.30 19.97
C ILE A 28 5.93 11.92 18.50
N ILE A 29 5.82 10.62 18.21
CA ILE A 29 5.42 10.14 16.90
C ILE A 29 3.99 10.66 16.78
N ALA A 30 3.80 11.70 15.96
CA ALA A 30 2.48 12.10 15.56
C ALA A 30 1.83 10.86 14.93
N ASP A 31 0.90 10.26 15.66
CA ASP A 31 0.15 9.07 15.26
C ASP A 31 -0.89 9.48 14.21
N THR A 32 -0.39 9.86 13.03
CA THR A 32 -1.19 10.11 11.82
C THR A 32 -0.34 10.00 10.55
N SER A 33 0.54 8.99 10.50
CA SER A 33 0.64 7.97 9.44
C SER A 33 0.61 8.26 7.92
N CYS A 34 -0.20 9.19 7.44
CA CYS A 34 -0.30 9.52 6.01
C CYS A 34 0.54 10.75 5.68
N ALA A 35 0.92 10.89 4.41
CA ALA A 35 1.63 12.08 3.96
C ALA A 35 0.79 13.35 4.24
N VAL A 36 1.43 14.39 4.77
CA VAL A 36 0.78 15.65 5.15
C VAL A 36 0.19 16.34 3.91
N GLY A 37 -1.06 16.82 4.06
CA GLY A 37 -1.75 17.63 3.05
C GLY A 37 -2.52 16.83 2.00
N TYR A 38 -2.67 15.51 2.18
CA TYR A 38 -3.54 14.69 1.35
C TYR A 38 -4.98 14.74 1.84
N LEU A 39 -5.92 14.76 0.89
CA LEU A 39 -7.33 14.55 1.21
C LEU A 39 -7.56 13.06 1.48
N ASN A 40 -8.24 12.82 2.59
CA ASN A 40 -8.24 11.55 3.31
C ASN A 40 -9.67 11.11 3.65
N GLU A 41 -10.59 12.05 3.81
CA GLU A 41 -11.98 11.74 4.06
C GLU A 41 -12.71 11.78 2.73
N LEU A 42 -12.94 10.60 2.16
CA LEU A 42 -13.77 10.42 0.98
C LEU A 42 -15.03 9.64 1.35
N ASN A 43 -16.18 10.08 0.82
CA ASN A 43 -17.46 9.42 1.09
C ASN A 43 -17.98 8.70 -0.16
N PHE A 44 -18.09 7.37 -0.08
CA PHE A 44 -18.61 6.56 -1.18
C PHE A 44 -20.06 6.09 -0.97
N ALA A 45 -20.74 6.52 0.11
CA ALA A 45 -22.09 6.07 0.43
C ALA A 45 -23.17 6.62 -0.53
N ASP A 46 -22.92 7.76 -1.18
CA ASP A 46 -23.88 8.37 -2.11
C ASP A 46 -23.59 7.93 -3.55
N VAL A 47 -24.28 6.89 -4.01
CA VAL A 47 -24.17 6.36 -5.37
C VAL A 47 -25.34 6.86 -6.21
N VAL A 48 -25.04 7.67 -7.23
CA VAL A 48 -26.07 8.24 -8.11
C VAL A 48 -26.61 7.22 -9.09
N HIS A 49 -25.73 6.34 -9.56
CA HIS A 49 -25.98 5.47 -10.71
C HIS A 49 -24.98 4.34 -10.78
N VAL A 50 -25.45 3.14 -11.16
CA VAL A 50 -24.67 1.92 -11.37
C VAL A 50 -25.08 1.24 -12.68
N ASN A 51 -24.26 1.38 -13.72
CA ASN A 51 -24.41 0.69 -15.01
C ASN A 51 -23.04 0.44 -15.65
N LEU A 52 -22.11 -0.15 -14.88
CA LEU A 52 -20.74 -0.40 -15.32
C LEU A 52 -20.72 -1.28 -16.57
N ALA A 53 -20.11 -0.78 -17.65
CA ALA A 53 -20.08 -1.47 -18.95
C ALA A 53 -21.47 -1.86 -19.51
N ASN A 54 -22.52 -1.10 -19.16
CA ASN A 54 -23.92 -1.42 -19.46
C ASN A 54 -24.47 -2.64 -18.68
N ILE A 55 -23.86 -2.97 -17.55
CA ILE A 55 -24.28 -4.04 -16.65
C ILE A 55 -24.57 -3.42 -15.28
N GLY A 56 -25.83 -3.50 -14.85
CA GLY A 56 -26.29 -2.92 -13.60
C GLY A 56 -27.81 -2.75 -13.56
N PRO A 57 -28.37 -2.33 -12.43
CA PRO A 57 -29.79 -2.07 -12.30
C PRO A 57 -30.25 -0.83 -13.09
N ASP A 58 -29.35 0.13 -13.30
CA ASP A 58 -29.69 1.41 -13.92
C ASP A 58 -29.48 1.41 -15.44
N ARG A 59 -30.06 2.41 -16.11
CA ARG A 59 -29.91 2.65 -17.55
C ARG A 59 -29.16 3.96 -17.81
N GLY A 60 -28.57 4.09 -18.99
CA GLY A 60 -27.94 5.34 -19.43
C GLY A 60 -26.44 5.19 -19.57
N ALA A 61 -25.67 6.11 -18.97
CA ALA A 61 -24.21 6.11 -19.10
C ALA A 61 -23.61 4.78 -18.60
N ALA A 62 -22.62 4.24 -19.33
CA ALA A 62 -21.98 2.96 -19.03
C ALA A 62 -20.91 3.09 -17.92
N ASN A 63 -21.29 3.65 -16.77
CA ASN A 63 -20.40 3.92 -15.65
C ASN A 63 -21.12 3.73 -14.30
N MET A 64 -20.34 3.85 -13.23
CA MET A 64 -20.82 4.02 -11.87
C MET A 64 -20.35 5.38 -11.36
N ARG A 65 -21.23 6.10 -10.65
CA ARG A 65 -20.94 7.45 -10.15
C ARG A 65 -21.22 7.56 -8.67
N TYR A 66 -20.20 7.94 -7.92
CA TYR A 66 -20.30 8.35 -6.53
C TYR A 66 -20.43 9.87 -6.46
N HIS A 67 -21.52 10.36 -5.86
CA HIS A 67 -21.78 11.78 -5.69
C HIS A 67 -20.94 12.34 -4.55
N LYS A 68 -20.40 13.55 -4.74
CA LYS A 68 -19.78 14.35 -3.66
C LYS A 68 -18.82 13.53 -2.78
N VAL A 69 -17.97 12.72 -3.42
CA VAL A 69 -16.93 11.95 -2.72
C VAL A 69 -16.00 12.84 -1.92
N ALA A 70 -15.87 14.10 -2.32
CA ALA A 70 -15.07 15.11 -1.65
C ALA A 70 -15.65 16.51 -1.84
N VAL A 71 -15.30 17.41 -0.92
CA VAL A 71 -15.45 18.86 -1.07
C VAL A 71 -14.07 19.50 -0.95
N VAL A 72 -13.61 20.17 -2.00
CA VAL A 72 -12.31 20.84 -2.05
C VAL A 72 -12.54 22.34 -2.21
N GLY A 73 -12.34 23.08 -1.12
CA GLY A 73 -12.72 24.49 -1.07
C GLY A 73 -14.24 24.64 -1.20
N ALA A 74 -14.69 25.29 -2.28
CA ALA A 74 -16.12 25.46 -2.58
C ALA A 74 -16.63 24.49 -3.67
N GLU A 75 -15.77 23.65 -4.22
CA GLU A 75 -16.13 22.72 -5.29
C GLU A 75 -16.40 21.33 -4.71
N ALA A 76 -17.57 20.77 -5.03
CA ALA A 76 -17.88 19.38 -4.76
C ALA A 76 -17.40 18.50 -5.94
N VAL A 77 -16.89 17.32 -5.62
CA VAL A 77 -16.26 16.40 -6.57
C VAL A 77 -16.99 15.06 -6.55
N ASP A 78 -17.34 14.54 -7.72
CA ASP A 78 -17.82 13.17 -7.90
C ASP A 78 -16.65 12.26 -8.31
N LEU A 79 -16.75 10.97 -8.02
CA LEU A 79 -15.90 9.93 -8.63
C LEU A 79 -16.73 9.13 -9.64
N VAL A 80 -16.24 9.02 -10.87
CA VAL A 80 -16.84 8.18 -11.91
C VAL A 80 -15.91 7.01 -12.22
N ILE A 81 -16.43 5.79 -12.13
CA ILE A 81 -15.73 4.56 -12.51
C ILE A 81 -16.35 4.02 -13.79
N GLN A 82 -15.51 3.67 -14.76
CA GLN A 82 -15.93 3.04 -16.01
C GLN A 82 -14.93 1.98 -16.46
N VAL A 83 -15.38 1.09 -17.34
CA VAL A 83 -14.51 0.12 -18.01
C VAL A 83 -14.00 0.78 -19.30
N PRO A 84 -12.68 0.94 -19.48
CA PRO A 84 -12.12 1.56 -20.67
C PRO A 84 -12.24 0.62 -21.90
N PRO A 85 -12.22 1.17 -23.13
CA PRO A 85 -12.19 0.35 -24.34
C PRO A 85 -11.05 -0.67 -24.32
N GLY A 86 -11.34 -1.90 -24.72
CA GLY A 86 -10.38 -3.00 -24.73
C GLY A 86 -10.32 -3.82 -23.44
N SER A 87 -11.05 -3.42 -22.39
CA SER A 87 -11.28 -4.25 -21.21
C SER A 87 -12.68 -4.85 -21.21
N LEU A 88 -12.83 -6.03 -20.60
CA LEU A 88 -14.09 -6.74 -20.47
C LEU A 88 -14.49 -6.77 -19.00
N TYR A 89 -15.79 -6.61 -18.75
CA TYR A 89 -16.37 -6.66 -17.41
C TYR A 89 -17.58 -7.57 -17.43
N ASP A 90 -17.54 -8.60 -16.60
CA ASP A 90 -18.58 -9.62 -16.50
C ASP A 90 -18.70 -10.00 -15.02
N PRO A 91 -19.48 -9.26 -14.20
CA PRO A 91 -19.57 -9.50 -12.76
C PRO A 91 -20.45 -10.72 -12.45
N VAL A 92 -20.19 -11.38 -11.31
CA VAL A 92 -21.08 -12.45 -10.79
C VAL A 92 -22.40 -11.84 -10.35
N ASN A 93 -22.34 -10.72 -9.62
CA ASN A 93 -23.48 -10.04 -9.05
C ASN A 93 -23.39 -8.53 -9.34
N PRO A 94 -23.91 -8.06 -10.48
CA PRO A 94 -23.85 -6.64 -10.82
C PRO A 94 -24.62 -5.74 -9.85
N LEU A 95 -25.56 -6.28 -9.06
CA LEU A 95 -26.31 -5.53 -8.05
C LEU A 95 -25.48 -5.24 -6.80
N ALA A 96 -24.33 -5.91 -6.60
CA ALA A 96 -23.41 -5.65 -5.51
C ALA A 96 -22.44 -4.48 -5.79
N ASN A 97 -22.41 -3.97 -7.03
CA ASN A 97 -21.68 -2.74 -7.34
C ASN A 97 -22.32 -1.53 -6.64
N GLY A 98 -21.51 -0.55 -6.28
CA GLY A 98 -21.97 0.67 -5.63
C GLY A 98 -21.24 0.84 -4.32
N HIS A 99 -21.92 0.67 -3.20
CA HIS A 99 -21.31 0.92 -1.90
C HIS A 99 -21.69 -0.11 -0.85
N TYR A 100 -20.87 -0.18 0.18
CA TYR A 100 -21.17 -0.79 1.47
C TYR A 100 -20.63 0.15 2.53
N GLU A 101 -21.49 0.62 3.43
CA GLU A 101 -21.14 1.67 4.39
C GLU A 101 -20.49 2.88 3.67
N HIS A 102 -19.25 3.23 4.02
CA HIS A 102 -18.49 4.32 3.42
C HIS A 102 -17.52 3.86 2.32
N PHE A 103 -17.57 2.60 1.91
CA PHE A 103 -16.71 2.03 0.87
C PHE A 103 -17.38 2.05 -0.49
N GLY A 104 -16.59 2.31 -1.53
CA GLY A 104 -16.96 1.95 -2.88
C GLY A 104 -16.72 0.46 -3.11
N ILE A 105 -17.61 -0.18 -3.87
CA ILE A 105 -17.52 -1.60 -4.23
C ILE A 105 -17.55 -1.78 -5.74
N VAL A 106 -16.65 -2.64 -6.22
CA VAL A 106 -16.72 -3.21 -7.56
C VAL A 106 -16.77 -4.74 -7.45
N ASN A 107 -17.86 -5.32 -7.95
CA ASN A 107 -18.01 -6.77 -8.10
C ASN A 107 -17.19 -7.28 -9.29
N GLN A 108 -16.55 -8.44 -9.18
CA GLN A 108 -15.70 -9.02 -10.21
C GLN A 108 -15.92 -10.53 -10.30
N MET A 109 -15.88 -11.08 -11.53
CA MET A 109 -15.94 -12.53 -11.73
C MET A 109 -14.57 -13.20 -11.59
N PRO A 110 -14.51 -14.35 -10.90
CA PRO A 110 -13.36 -15.24 -10.91
C PRO A 110 -12.96 -15.69 -12.31
N GLY A 111 -11.65 -15.72 -12.58
CA GLY A 111 -11.05 -16.13 -13.86
C GLY A 111 -10.78 -14.99 -14.84
N ASN A 112 -11.16 -13.76 -14.50
CA ASN A 112 -11.02 -12.59 -15.38
C ASN A 112 -10.15 -11.49 -14.77
N THR A 113 -9.53 -10.72 -15.66
CA THR A 113 -8.93 -9.42 -15.36
C THR A 113 -9.78 -8.32 -15.97
N THR A 114 -10.22 -7.37 -15.14
CA THR A 114 -10.90 -6.15 -15.61
C THR A 114 -10.06 -4.93 -15.27
N SER A 115 -9.86 -4.06 -16.24
CA SER A 115 -9.29 -2.73 -16.05
C SER A 115 -10.41 -1.72 -15.84
N PHE A 116 -10.18 -0.76 -14.95
CA PHE A 116 -11.09 0.31 -14.63
C PHE A 116 -10.38 1.66 -14.77
N LEU A 117 -11.14 2.65 -15.22
CA LEU A 117 -10.74 4.06 -15.24
C LEU A 117 -11.61 4.81 -14.23
N ALA A 118 -10.97 5.33 -13.19
CA ALA A 118 -11.59 6.22 -12.21
C ALA A 118 -11.25 7.68 -12.56
N ARG A 119 -12.26 8.55 -12.57
CA ARG A 119 -12.13 9.98 -12.90
C ARG A 119 -12.76 10.84 -11.82
N PHE A 120 -12.02 11.85 -11.37
CA PHE A 120 -12.54 12.93 -10.54
C PHE A 120 -13.16 13.99 -11.46
N VAL A 121 -14.42 14.34 -11.20
CA VAL A 121 -15.16 15.32 -12.00
C VAL A 121 -15.90 16.29 -11.08
N ARG A 122 -16.17 17.50 -11.58
CA ARG A 122 -17.05 18.44 -10.87
C ARG A 122 -18.42 17.82 -10.68
N SER A 123 -18.95 17.94 -9.47
CA SER A 123 -20.17 17.25 -9.08
C SER A 123 -21.35 17.54 -10.01
N GLY A 124 -22.05 16.48 -10.42
CA GLY A 124 -23.17 16.54 -11.35
C GLY A 124 -22.78 16.77 -12.82
N THR A 125 -21.49 16.75 -13.16
CA THR A 125 -20.99 16.95 -14.53
C THR A 125 -19.97 15.89 -14.95
N ASP A 126 -19.49 15.97 -16.19
CA ASP A 126 -18.34 15.20 -16.68
C ASP A 126 -17.07 16.05 -16.84
N VAL A 127 -17.08 17.28 -16.33
CA VAL A 127 -15.92 18.19 -16.40
C VAL A 127 -14.84 17.68 -15.44
N PRO A 128 -13.63 17.36 -15.91
CA PRO A 128 -12.56 16.86 -15.05
C PRO A 128 -12.23 17.82 -13.91
N PHE A 129 -12.04 17.27 -12.72
CA PHE A 129 -11.58 17.99 -11.53
C PHE A 129 -10.21 17.45 -11.13
N ARG A 130 -9.22 18.32 -10.95
CA ARG A 130 -7.87 17.91 -10.58
C ARG A 130 -7.71 17.92 -9.07
N MET A 131 -7.54 16.74 -8.48
CA MET A 131 -7.18 16.58 -7.08
C MET A 131 -5.71 16.90 -6.90
N HIS A 132 -5.38 17.91 -6.09
CA HIS A 132 -3.98 18.27 -5.83
C HIS A 132 -3.26 17.16 -5.06
N LYS A 133 -3.90 16.63 -4.01
CA LYS A 133 -3.42 15.51 -3.20
C LYS A 133 -4.59 14.70 -2.67
N VAL A 134 -4.67 13.42 -2.99
CA VAL A 134 -5.75 12.53 -2.51
C VAL A 134 -5.21 11.12 -2.26
N ASN A 135 -5.70 10.48 -1.20
CA ASN A 135 -5.43 9.09 -0.90
C ASN A 135 -6.63 8.22 -1.27
N ILE A 136 -6.36 7.05 -1.84
CA ILE A 136 -7.34 5.97 -2.04
C ILE A 136 -6.77 4.71 -1.43
N THR A 137 -7.50 4.12 -0.50
CA THR A 137 -7.18 2.86 0.15
C THR A 137 -7.99 1.76 -0.51
N PHE A 138 -7.32 0.71 -0.94
CA PHE A 138 -7.96 -0.55 -1.31
C PHE A 138 -7.82 -1.50 -0.13
N VAL A 139 -8.94 -2.13 0.21
CA VAL A 139 -9.05 -3.11 1.29
C VAL A 139 -9.71 -4.37 0.75
N ASP A 140 -9.77 -5.40 1.58
CA ASP A 140 -10.39 -6.67 1.21
C ASP A 140 -9.72 -7.29 -0.03
N ILE A 141 -8.39 -7.21 -0.08
CA ILE A 141 -7.56 -7.85 -1.10
C ILE A 141 -7.05 -9.17 -0.53
N ASP A 142 -7.95 -9.97 0.03
CA ASP A 142 -7.65 -11.27 0.60
C ASP A 142 -8.04 -12.38 -0.39
N LYS A 143 -8.01 -13.64 0.08
CA LYS A 143 -8.54 -14.77 -0.66
C LYS A 143 -9.87 -15.22 -0.05
N PRO A 144 -10.94 -15.39 -0.82
CA PRO A 144 -12.18 -15.99 -0.31
C PRO A 144 -12.02 -17.49 -0.05
N SER A 145 -11.01 -18.12 -0.66
CA SER A 145 -10.68 -19.54 -0.47
C SER A 145 -9.24 -19.80 -0.90
N PHE A 146 -8.67 -20.93 -0.48
CA PHE A 146 -7.31 -21.33 -0.91
C PHE A 146 -7.17 -21.56 -2.42
N ARG A 147 -8.27 -21.58 -3.17
CA ARG A 147 -8.30 -21.76 -4.64
C ARG A 147 -8.42 -20.45 -5.39
N ILE A 148 -8.68 -19.34 -4.72
CA ILE A 148 -8.86 -18.05 -5.38
C ILE A 148 -7.77 -17.11 -4.90
N THR A 149 -7.21 -16.34 -5.83
CA THR A 149 -6.20 -15.33 -5.55
C THR A 149 -6.63 -14.01 -6.19
N ASN A 150 -6.67 -12.96 -5.39
CA ASN A 150 -6.97 -11.61 -5.84
C ASN A 150 -5.68 -10.83 -6.09
N GLU A 151 -5.64 -10.09 -7.19
CA GLU A 151 -4.55 -9.18 -7.53
C GLU A 151 -5.11 -7.81 -7.91
N LEU A 152 -4.54 -6.78 -7.30
CA LEU A 152 -4.81 -5.38 -7.57
C LEU A 152 -3.59 -4.77 -8.26
N VAL A 153 -3.78 -4.13 -9.41
CA VAL A 153 -2.76 -3.31 -10.06
C VAL A 153 -3.22 -1.87 -10.12
N VAL A 154 -2.49 -0.91 -9.56
CA VAL A 154 -2.86 0.52 -9.63
C VAL A 154 -1.82 1.31 -10.42
N ARG A 155 -2.28 2.32 -11.19
CA ARG A 155 -1.44 3.21 -12.00
C ARG A 155 -1.84 4.68 -11.81
N GLY A 156 -0.90 5.57 -12.11
CA GLY A 156 -1.12 7.03 -12.03
C GLY A 156 -0.97 7.62 -10.62
N PHE A 157 -0.50 6.82 -9.66
CA PHE A 157 -0.23 7.27 -8.29
C PHE A 157 1.22 7.79 -8.15
N LYS A 158 1.45 8.60 -7.12
CA LYS A 158 2.76 9.16 -6.73
C LYS A 158 3.53 8.21 -5.82
N THR A 159 2.89 7.74 -4.77
CA THR A 159 3.46 6.79 -3.80
C THR A 159 2.37 5.88 -3.24
N PHE A 160 2.75 4.83 -2.52
CA PHE A 160 1.83 3.94 -1.82
C PHE A 160 2.34 3.61 -0.41
N PHE A 161 1.41 3.18 0.44
CA PHE A 161 1.60 2.81 1.84
C PHE A 161 0.92 1.46 2.07
N TYR A 162 1.64 0.51 2.63
CA TYR A 162 1.11 -0.78 3.04
C TYR A 162 2.01 -1.29 4.18
N PRO A 163 1.52 -2.19 5.06
CA PRO A 163 2.32 -2.72 6.15
C PRO A 163 3.65 -3.31 5.64
N SER A 164 4.76 -2.81 6.15
CA SER A 164 6.09 -3.23 5.71
C SER A 164 6.53 -4.52 6.43
N GLY A 165 7.19 -5.43 5.70
CA GLY A 165 7.82 -6.63 6.26
C GLY A 165 6.90 -7.84 6.30
N ASP A 166 7.17 -8.77 7.22
CA ASP A 166 6.52 -10.09 7.31
C ASP A 166 5.07 -10.04 7.83
N THR A 167 4.55 -8.85 8.18
CA THR A 167 3.18 -8.69 8.67
C THR A 167 2.17 -8.51 7.55
N SER A 168 2.59 -8.13 6.33
CA SER A 168 1.63 -7.92 5.24
C SER A 168 1.01 -9.24 4.78
N LYS A 169 -0.31 -9.22 4.61
CA LYS A 169 -1.11 -10.25 3.95
C LYS A 169 -1.21 -10.01 2.43
N LEU A 170 -0.40 -9.08 1.92
CA LEU A 170 -0.27 -8.76 0.50
C LEU A 170 1.17 -9.00 0.03
N ILE A 171 1.31 -9.61 -1.14
CA ILE A 171 2.58 -9.82 -1.82
C ILE A 171 2.76 -8.72 -2.87
N LEU A 172 3.81 -7.92 -2.74
CA LEU A 172 4.21 -6.93 -3.73
C LEU A 172 4.98 -7.62 -4.88
N ASN A 173 4.33 -7.82 -6.03
CA ASN A 173 4.94 -8.54 -7.15
C ASN A 173 5.74 -7.65 -8.11
N GLN A 174 5.25 -6.44 -8.36
CA GLN A 174 5.87 -5.53 -9.33
C GLN A 174 5.74 -4.08 -8.87
N ARG A 175 6.84 -3.33 -9.03
CA ARG A 175 6.88 -1.87 -8.90
C ARG A 175 7.50 -1.31 -10.18
N GLY A 176 6.76 -0.55 -10.98
CA GLY A 176 7.33 0.00 -12.21
C GLY A 176 6.40 0.90 -13.01
N VAL A 177 6.88 1.29 -14.20
CA VAL A 177 6.19 2.23 -15.13
C VAL A 177 4.79 1.75 -15.52
N TYR A 178 4.54 0.44 -15.44
CA TYR A 178 3.25 -0.18 -15.78
C TYR A 178 2.29 -0.32 -14.59
N GLY A 179 2.59 0.26 -13.43
CA GLY A 179 1.80 0.15 -12.20
C GLY A 179 2.50 -0.61 -11.09
N THR A 180 1.83 -0.69 -9.94
CA THR A 180 2.23 -1.53 -8.82
C THR A 180 1.18 -2.61 -8.59
N SER A 181 1.63 -3.86 -8.48
CA SER A 181 0.78 -5.04 -8.25
C SER A 181 0.89 -5.52 -6.79
N PHE A 182 -0.27 -5.80 -6.19
CA PHE A 182 -0.42 -6.48 -4.91
C PHE A 182 -1.30 -7.72 -5.06
N THR A 183 -0.83 -8.85 -4.56
CA THR A 183 -1.59 -10.11 -4.57
C THR A 183 -1.91 -10.56 -3.15
N SER A 184 -3.14 -11.02 -2.94
CA SER A 184 -3.60 -11.63 -1.70
C SER A 184 -2.73 -12.84 -1.32
N SER A 185 -2.25 -12.94 -0.08
CA SER A 185 -1.60 -14.15 0.44
C SER A 185 -2.48 -14.95 1.39
N GLU A 186 -3.32 -14.27 2.18
CA GLU A 186 -4.11 -14.85 3.27
C GLU A 186 -5.57 -15.11 2.88
N VAL A 187 -6.21 -16.08 3.54
CA VAL A 187 -7.60 -16.48 3.29
C VAL A 187 -8.55 -15.94 4.37
N ASN A 188 -9.69 -15.38 3.98
CA ASN A 188 -10.78 -14.93 4.85
C ASN A 188 -10.33 -13.93 5.93
N VAL A 189 -9.65 -12.87 5.53
CA VAL A 189 -9.40 -11.71 6.39
C VAL A 189 -10.73 -11.01 6.63
N PRO A 190 -11.14 -10.72 7.88
CA PRO A 190 -12.44 -10.11 8.14
C PRO A 190 -12.59 -8.74 7.45
N ASP A 191 -13.65 -8.54 6.68
CA ASP A 191 -13.90 -7.30 5.94
C ASP A 191 -13.97 -6.09 6.90
N PRO A 192 -13.34 -4.96 6.55
CA PRO A 192 -13.45 -3.75 7.35
C PRO A 192 -14.84 -3.11 7.17
N ILE A 193 -15.44 -2.71 8.29
CA ILE A 193 -16.68 -1.90 8.30
C ILE A 193 -16.41 -0.40 8.47
N ASP A 194 -15.20 -0.05 8.91
CA ASP A 194 -14.76 1.33 9.11
C ASP A 194 -13.24 1.44 8.86
N LEU A 195 -12.89 2.28 7.90
CA LEU A 195 -11.53 2.61 7.51
C LEU A 195 -10.73 3.34 8.59
N ALA A 196 -11.40 4.13 9.44
CA ALA A 196 -10.77 4.82 10.55
C ALA A 196 -10.41 3.88 11.71
N HIS A 197 -11.11 2.74 11.83
CA HIS A 197 -11.03 1.82 12.97
C HIS A 197 -10.77 0.36 12.57
N MET A 198 -9.87 0.15 11.60
CA MET A 198 -9.49 -1.20 11.18
C MET A 198 -8.69 -1.96 12.26
N THR A 199 -8.88 -3.28 12.35
CA THR A 199 -8.04 -4.18 13.15
C THR A 199 -6.65 -4.34 12.52
N PRO A 200 -5.62 -4.82 13.26
CA PRO A 200 -4.31 -5.11 12.67
C PRO A 200 -4.40 -6.02 11.44
N GLU A 201 -5.16 -7.11 11.54
CA GLU A 201 -5.34 -8.09 10.46
C GLU A 201 -5.96 -7.48 9.19
N GLN A 202 -6.92 -6.57 9.35
CA GLN A 202 -7.54 -5.83 8.24
C GLN A 202 -6.52 -4.91 7.55
N ARG A 203 -5.67 -4.24 8.34
CA ARG A 203 -4.65 -3.32 7.80
C ARG A 203 -3.58 -4.05 7.01
N GLU A 204 -3.23 -5.26 7.45
CA GLU A 204 -2.26 -6.14 6.78
C GLU A 204 -2.71 -6.58 5.39
N ALA A 205 -4.02 -6.58 5.11
CA ALA A 205 -4.63 -6.86 3.81
C ALA A 205 -5.07 -5.59 3.05
N ALA A 206 -4.52 -4.43 3.40
CA ALA A 206 -4.87 -3.15 2.79
C ALA A 206 -3.65 -2.42 2.22
N VAL A 207 -3.89 -1.59 1.20
CA VAL A 207 -2.89 -0.72 0.59
C VAL A 207 -3.49 0.62 0.22
N THR A 208 -2.76 1.70 0.50
CA THR A 208 -3.12 3.06 0.15
C THR A 208 -2.24 3.63 -0.92
N PHE A 209 -2.86 4.24 -1.93
CA PHE A 209 -2.20 4.95 -3.00
C PHE A 209 -2.46 6.44 -2.86
N SER A 210 -1.38 7.20 -2.93
CA SER A 210 -1.38 8.66 -2.92
C SER A 210 -1.27 9.17 -4.35
N PHE A 211 -2.18 10.05 -4.74
CA PHE A 211 -2.21 10.70 -6.05
C PHE A 211 -1.92 12.19 -5.88
N GLU A 212 -1.07 12.72 -6.76
CA GLU A 212 -0.76 14.16 -6.82
C GLU A 212 -1.16 14.71 -8.19
N ASP A 213 -1.79 15.89 -8.19
CA ASP A 213 -2.23 16.61 -9.38
C ASP A 213 -2.98 15.73 -10.40
N ALA A 214 -3.83 14.82 -9.90
CA ALA A 214 -4.51 13.80 -10.68
C ALA A 214 -5.99 14.13 -10.87
N PHE A 215 -6.51 13.95 -12.09
CA PHE A 215 -7.95 13.96 -12.37
C PHE A 215 -8.49 12.56 -12.72
N GLN A 216 -7.59 11.58 -12.83
CA GLN A 216 -7.93 10.20 -13.12
C GLN A 216 -6.81 9.25 -12.65
N PHE A 217 -7.18 7.99 -12.46
CA PHE A 217 -6.25 6.89 -12.28
C PHE A 217 -6.87 5.61 -12.85
N THR A 218 -6.05 4.59 -13.06
CA THR A 218 -6.54 3.28 -13.51
C THR A 218 -6.14 2.21 -12.51
N PHE A 219 -7.01 1.22 -12.37
CA PHE A 219 -6.70 0.03 -11.59
C PHE A 219 -7.22 -1.21 -12.32
N ASP A 220 -6.51 -2.32 -12.17
CA ASP A 220 -6.95 -3.63 -12.64
C ASP A 220 -7.28 -4.50 -11.44
N LEU A 221 -8.37 -5.26 -11.59
CA LEU A 221 -8.75 -6.31 -10.66
C LEU A 221 -8.63 -7.64 -11.39
N THR A 222 -7.79 -8.53 -10.88
CA THR A 222 -7.62 -9.89 -11.38
C THR A 222 -8.05 -10.86 -10.28
N VAL A 223 -8.93 -11.78 -10.61
CA VAL A 223 -9.32 -12.88 -9.72
C VAL A 223 -8.89 -14.18 -10.40
N THR A 224 -7.88 -14.85 -9.86
CA THR A 224 -7.34 -16.10 -10.42
C THR A 224 -7.92 -17.31 -9.72
N ILE A 225 -8.35 -18.31 -10.49
CA ILE A 225 -8.81 -19.61 -9.99
C ILE A 225 -7.69 -20.65 -10.11
N LEU A 226 -7.38 -21.34 -9.02
CA LEU A 226 -6.40 -22.43 -8.96
C LEU A 226 -7.09 -23.79 -9.06
N GLY A 227 -6.77 -24.49 -10.15
CA GLY A 227 -7.31 -25.82 -10.46
C GLY A 227 -8.72 -25.77 -11.06
N ASN A 228 -9.33 -26.94 -11.20
CA ASN A 228 -10.70 -27.05 -11.71
C ASN A 228 -11.68 -26.89 -10.55
N THR A 229 -12.27 -25.70 -10.40
CA THR A 229 -13.41 -25.49 -9.51
C THR A 229 -14.53 -24.81 -10.27
N SER A 230 -15.77 -25.15 -9.89
CA SER A 230 -16.99 -24.46 -10.35
C SER A 230 -17.46 -23.41 -9.35
N GLU A 231 -16.63 -23.08 -8.35
CA GLU A 231 -16.88 -22.03 -7.38
C GLU A 231 -17.01 -20.67 -8.08
N GLN A 232 -18.26 -20.26 -8.30
CA GLN A 232 -18.63 -18.88 -8.61
C GLN A 232 -18.76 -18.12 -7.29
N ILE A 233 -17.64 -17.96 -6.58
CA ILE A 233 -17.63 -17.14 -5.38
C ILE A 233 -17.68 -15.68 -5.83
N GLU A 234 -18.70 -14.96 -5.38
CA GLU A 234 -18.81 -13.53 -5.59
C GLU A 234 -17.56 -12.84 -5.03
N GLN A 235 -16.90 -12.00 -5.83
CA GLN A 235 -15.76 -11.20 -5.37
C GLN A 235 -16.11 -9.73 -5.45
N ALA A 236 -16.02 -9.06 -4.32
CA ALA A 236 -16.19 -7.62 -4.21
C ALA A 236 -14.84 -7.03 -3.81
N PHE A 237 -14.41 -5.99 -4.51
CA PHE A 237 -13.24 -5.22 -4.11
C PHE A 237 -13.70 -3.91 -3.50
N MET A 238 -13.17 -3.62 -2.32
CA MET A 238 -13.55 -2.45 -1.54
C MET A 238 -12.46 -1.38 -1.61
N PHE A 239 -12.88 -0.12 -1.71
CA PHE A 239 -11.98 1.02 -1.62
C PHE A 239 -12.60 2.21 -0.90
N GLY A 240 -11.76 3.08 -0.33
CA GLY A 240 -12.22 4.25 0.40
C GLY A 240 -11.14 5.31 0.61
N GLY A 241 -11.47 6.35 1.38
CA GLY A 241 -10.61 7.54 1.53
C GLY A 241 -9.42 7.39 2.47
N TYR A 242 -9.46 6.49 3.45
CA TYR A 242 -8.38 6.45 4.45
C TYR A 242 -8.01 5.11 5.08
N PHE A 243 -6.77 4.67 4.89
CA PHE A 243 -5.98 4.01 5.93
C PHE A 243 -4.50 4.04 5.52
N CYS A 244 -3.60 4.65 6.29
CA CYS A 244 -2.15 4.47 6.07
C CYS A 244 -1.49 3.86 7.31
N ASN A 245 -0.30 3.25 7.17
CA ASN A 245 0.89 3.59 7.97
C ASN A 245 2.20 3.03 7.35
N SER A 246 3.31 3.72 7.66
CA SER A 246 4.70 3.61 7.17
C SER A 246 4.92 3.79 5.65
N PRO A 247 5.73 4.78 5.21
CA PRO A 247 6.10 4.90 3.80
C PRO A 247 6.86 3.65 3.35
N ALA A 248 6.47 3.08 2.21
CA ALA A 248 7.23 1.99 1.60
C ALA A 248 8.69 2.46 1.39
N PRO A 249 9.71 1.64 1.73
CA PRO A 249 11.10 2.04 1.51
C PRO A 249 11.28 2.45 0.05
N THR A 250 11.76 3.68 -0.15
CA THR A 250 12.21 4.18 -1.45
C THR A 250 13.56 3.54 -1.77
N GLY A 251 13.59 2.21 -1.87
CA GLY A 251 14.74 1.49 -2.37
C GLY A 251 14.96 1.89 -3.82
N LYS A 252 16.09 2.55 -4.10
CA LYS A 252 16.58 2.77 -5.45
C LYS A 252 16.67 1.41 -6.15
N ILE A 253 16.17 1.35 -7.39
CA ILE A 253 16.28 0.19 -8.26
C ILE A 253 17.78 -0.13 -8.40
N GLY A 254 18.22 -1.23 -7.78
CA GLY A 254 19.48 -1.85 -8.17
C GLY A 254 19.34 -2.34 -9.61
N PRO A 255 20.38 -2.23 -10.46
CA PRO A 255 20.29 -2.69 -11.84
C PRO A 255 19.87 -4.16 -11.88
N SER A 256 18.94 -4.46 -12.76
CA SER A 256 18.43 -5.79 -13.06
C SER A 256 19.58 -6.79 -13.19
N VAL A 257 19.61 -7.80 -12.32
CA VAL A 257 20.50 -8.94 -12.49
C VAL A 257 19.88 -9.84 -13.57
N PRO A 258 20.57 -10.12 -14.68
CA PRO A 258 20.11 -11.12 -15.63
C PRO A 258 20.21 -12.51 -14.99
N MET A 259 19.18 -13.32 -15.21
CA MET A 259 19.17 -14.75 -14.88
C MET A 259 20.22 -15.54 -15.67
N ALA A 260 20.64 -16.66 -15.05
CA ALA A 260 21.51 -17.76 -15.50
C ALA A 260 23.03 -17.55 -15.29
N SER A 261 23.82 -18.49 -14.76
CA SER A 261 23.68 -19.94 -14.52
C SER A 261 24.73 -20.37 -13.47
N GLY A 262 24.42 -21.33 -12.59
CA GLY A 262 25.45 -21.96 -11.73
C GLY A 262 26.30 -23.00 -12.49
N PRO A 263 27.14 -23.82 -11.83
CA PRO A 263 27.81 -23.65 -10.53
C PRO A 263 29.35 -23.71 -10.67
N GLY A 264 30.09 -23.18 -9.69
CA GLY A 264 31.55 -23.29 -9.65
C GLY A 264 32.09 -23.08 -8.24
N PHE A 265 32.38 -24.18 -7.57
CA PHE A 265 33.24 -24.22 -6.39
C PHE A 265 34.63 -23.68 -6.77
N ASP A 266 35.18 -22.73 -6.01
CA ASP A 266 36.58 -22.83 -5.64
C ASP A 266 36.95 -22.06 -4.37
N ARG A 267 37.94 -22.64 -3.68
CA ARG A 267 38.42 -22.34 -2.33
C ARG A 267 39.46 -21.21 -2.37
N ALA A 268 39.38 -20.33 -1.37
CA ALA A 268 40.45 -19.60 -0.68
C ALA A 268 41.70 -19.15 -1.46
N GLU A 269 42.01 -17.85 -1.41
CA GLU A 269 43.34 -17.37 -0.98
C GLU A 269 43.31 -15.88 -0.57
N GLY A 270 44.02 -15.57 0.51
CA GLY A 270 43.92 -14.30 1.23
C GLY A 270 44.73 -13.15 0.64
N ARG A 271 44.34 -11.93 1.02
CA ARG A 271 45.28 -10.80 1.14
C ARG A 271 44.86 -9.90 2.31
N ARG A 272 45.79 -9.80 3.25
CA ARG A 272 45.76 -8.94 4.44
C ARG A 272 46.04 -7.50 3.98
N LEU A 273 45.16 -6.56 4.27
CA LEU A 273 45.48 -5.14 4.30
C LEU A 273 45.57 -4.73 5.77
N GLU A 274 46.77 -4.39 6.21
CA GLU A 274 47.02 -3.73 7.49
C GLU A 274 46.51 -2.29 7.41
N GLY A 275 45.75 -1.82 8.42
CA GLY A 275 45.63 -0.38 8.67
C GLY A 275 44.28 0.17 9.12
N ASP A 276 43.15 -0.46 8.81
CA ASP A 276 41.84 0.16 9.09
C ASP A 276 41.10 -0.51 10.26
N LYS A 277 40.86 0.27 11.32
CA LYS A 277 39.99 -0.11 12.44
C LYS A 277 38.56 -0.21 11.93
N PHE A 278 38.07 -1.42 11.72
CA PHE A 278 36.65 -1.68 11.46
C PHE A 278 35.84 -1.55 12.75
N CYS A 279 34.82 -0.69 12.75
CA CYS A 279 33.71 -0.81 13.70
C CYS A 279 32.76 -1.92 13.21
N PRO A 280 32.49 -2.98 13.98
CA PRO A 280 31.43 -3.91 13.62
C PRO A 280 30.08 -3.22 13.82
N VAL A 281 29.28 -3.15 12.75
CA VAL A 281 27.86 -2.83 12.86
C VAL A 281 27.12 -4.14 13.12
N GLY A 282 26.57 -4.29 14.33
CA GLY A 282 25.73 -5.42 14.69
C GLY A 282 24.27 -4.99 14.79
N TYR A 283 23.36 -5.77 14.24
CA TYR A 283 21.92 -5.60 14.44
C TYR A 283 21.46 -6.46 15.62
N TYR A 284 20.80 -5.85 16.60
CA TYR A 284 20.08 -6.57 17.65
C TYR A 284 18.68 -6.00 17.76
N ARG A 285 17.67 -6.83 17.44
CA ARG A 285 16.22 -6.60 17.57
C ARG A 285 15.81 -5.12 17.46
N ASP A 286 15.79 -4.64 16.22
CA ASP A 286 15.13 -3.40 15.78
C ASP A 286 15.62 -2.08 16.39
N SER A 287 16.88 -2.04 16.87
CA SER A 287 17.54 -0.79 17.27
C SER A 287 18.92 -0.65 16.62
N LEU A 288 19.16 0.49 15.97
CA LEU A 288 20.48 0.87 15.47
C LEU A 288 21.34 1.36 16.65
N ILE A 289 22.37 0.59 17.01
CA ILE A 289 23.34 1.01 18.03
C ILE A 289 24.55 1.61 17.30
N LEU A 290 24.75 2.92 17.43
CA LEU A 290 25.97 3.60 16.97
C LEU A 290 27.01 3.63 18.08
N PHE A 291 28.18 3.04 17.84
CA PHE A 291 29.34 3.23 18.69
C PHE A 291 30.07 4.51 18.26
N HIS A 292 30.26 5.46 19.18
CA HIS A 292 31.19 6.58 18.99
C HIS A 292 32.55 6.21 19.57
N CYS A 293 33.55 6.09 18.70
CA CYS A 293 34.95 6.08 19.13
C CYS A 293 35.47 7.51 19.09
N HIS A 294 35.84 8.08 20.24
CA HIS A 294 36.58 9.34 20.26
C HIS A 294 38.02 9.08 19.79
N GLY A 295 38.36 9.60 18.62
CA GLY A 295 39.72 9.57 18.12
C GLY A 295 39.89 10.33 16.81
N GLY A 296 40.22 11.62 16.92
CA GLY A 296 40.82 12.42 15.84
C GLY A 296 39.84 12.97 14.80
N GLU A 297 40.04 14.24 14.44
CA GLU A 297 39.22 15.01 13.51
C GLU A 297 39.05 14.33 12.14
N GLY A 298 37.80 14.04 11.79
CA GLY A 298 37.42 13.56 10.46
C GLY A 298 35.92 13.74 10.26
N SER A 299 35.53 14.58 9.30
CA SER A 299 34.13 14.80 8.93
C SER A 299 33.60 13.60 8.14
N ILE A 300 32.45 13.03 8.54
CA ILE A 300 31.74 12.01 7.75
C ILE A 300 30.53 12.67 7.09
N ALA A 301 30.47 12.60 5.76
CA ALA A 301 29.30 12.94 4.95
C ALA A 301 28.44 11.68 4.73
N PHE A 302 27.12 11.80 4.81
CA PHE A 302 26.19 10.72 4.49
C PHE A 302 25.78 10.79 3.01
N THR A 303 25.85 9.65 2.30
CA THR A 303 25.19 9.39 1.00
C THR A 303 24.11 8.35 1.15
#